data_AF-A0A2M8ZBZ7-F1
#
_entry.id   AF-A0A2M8ZBZ7-F1
#
_cell.length_a   1.000
_cell.length_b   1.000
_cell.length_c   1.000
_cell.angle_alpha   90.00
_cell.angle_beta   90.00
_cell.angle_gamma   90.00
#
_symmetry.space_group_name_H-M   'P 1'
#
loop_
_entity.id
_entity.type
_entity.pdbx_description
1 polymer ?
#
loop_
_entity_poly.entity_id
_entity_poly.type
_entity_poly.pdbx_seq_one_letter_code
_entity_poly.pdbx_strand_id
1 'polypeptide(L)'
;MRELSVYYCPKCGYYGYYQLQRNAVCPKCREDMITLSISYQDFMDLSCEARDELLSTHIIATSSPYVRRLLAPHKVNNNREIIARMGDRITELEIENEKLNKTIEWMHQTIWELMRKTKGLDPGNEDTSKTGIDP
;
A
#
# COMPACT_ATOMS: atom_id res chain seq x y z
N MET A 1 -30.14 -23.16 -17.28
CA MET A 1 -30.18 -22.88 -15.83
C MET A 1 -30.43 -21.39 -15.67
N ARG A 2 -31.32 -20.96 -14.77
CA ARG A 2 -31.50 -19.51 -14.52
C ARG A 2 -30.30 -19.02 -13.72
N GLU A 3 -29.62 -17.99 -14.22
CA GLU A 3 -28.48 -17.39 -13.55
C GLU A 3 -28.91 -16.78 -12.21
N LEU A 4 -28.05 -16.95 -11.19
CA LEU A 4 -28.23 -16.33 -9.89
C LEU A 4 -27.78 -14.88 -9.97
N SER A 5 -28.57 -13.95 -9.43
CA SER A 5 -28.13 -12.57 -9.23
C SER A 5 -27.73 -12.36 -7.78
N VAL A 6 -26.79 -11.44 -7.56
CA VAL A 6 -26.33 -11.07 -6.22
C VAL A 6 -27.21 -9.94 -5.69
N TYR A 7 -27.67 -10.07 -4.46
CA TYR A 7 -28.47 -9.06 -3.76
C TYR A 7 -27.79 -8.68 -2.46
N TYR A 8 -28.00 -7.44 -2.00
CA TYR A 8 -27.51 -6.96 -0.71
C TYR A 8 -28.56 -6.18 0.06
N CYS A 9 -28.45 -6.17 1.39
CA CYS A 9 -29.30 -5.37 2.26
C CYS A 9 -28.72 -3.96 2.42
N PRO A 10 -29.46 -2.89 2.08
CA PRO A 10 -28.97 -1.52 2.21
C PRO A 10 -28.81 -1.06 3.67
N LYS A 11 -29.40 -1.78 4.64
CA LYS A 11 -29.29 -1.43 6.07
C LYS A 11 -28.09 -2.08 6.75
N CYS A 12 -27.80 -3.35 6.47
CA CYS A 12 -26.79 -4.12 7.21
C CYS A 12 -25.70 -4.77 6.35
N GLY A 13 -25.74 -4.61 5.02
CA GLY A 13 -24.75 -5.18 4.12
C GLY A 13 -24.81 -6.69 3.94
N TYR A 14 -25.74 -7.40 4.61
CA TYR A 14 -25.95 -8.83 4.34
C TYR A 14 -26.23 -9.04 2.84
N TYR A 15 -25.49 -9.95 2.21
CA TYR A 15 -25.67 -10.30 0.80
C TYR A 15 -26.09 -11.76 0.63
N GLY A 16 -26.73 -12.06 -0.50
CA GLY A 16 -27.21 -13.40 -0.83
C GLY A 16 -27.52 -13.54 -2.31
N TYR A 17 -27.71 -14.78 -2.75
CA TYR A 17 -27.89 -15.13 -4.16
C TYR A 17 -29.29 -15.66 -4.39
N TYR A 18 -30.02 -15.02 -5.30
CA TYR A 18 -31.41 -15.37 -5.57
C TYR A 18 -31.67 -15.36 -7.08
N GLN A 19 -32.53 -16.28 -7.53
CA GLN A 19 -32.97 -16.30 -8.93
C GLN A 19 -34.05 -15.24 -9.22
N LEU A 20 -34.81 -14.83 -8.20
CA LEU A 20 -35.93 -13.90 -8.32
C LEU A 20 -35.92 -12.91 -7.17
N GLN A 21 -36.09 -11.61 -7.48
CA GLN A 21 -36.04 -10.52 -6.50
C GLN A 21 -37.02 -10.69 -5.33
N ARG A 22 -38.22 -11.23 -5.57
CA ARG A 22 -39.22 -11.48 -4.53
C ARG A 22 -38.76 -12.41 -3.39
N ASN A 23 -37.72 -13.21 -3.62
CA ASN A 23 -37.15 -14.11 -2.61
C ASN A 23 -36.01 -13.43 -1.83
N ALA A 24 -35.51 -12.29 -2.31
CA ALA A 24 -34.36 -11.60 -1.76
C ALA A 24 -34.80 -10.71 -0.59
N VAL A 25 -35.12 -11.33 0.54
CA VAL A 25 -35.46 -10.64 1.80
C VAL A 25 -34.34 -10.85 2.80
N CYS A 26 -33.88 -9.77 3.41
CA CYS A 26 -32.78 -9.85 4.37
C CYS A 26 -33.20 -10.63 5.63
N PRO A 27 -32.48 -11.69 6.04
CA PRO A 27 -32.83 -12.46 7.23
C PRO A 27 -32.62 -11.67 8.54
N LYS A 28 -31.75 -10.65 8.51
CA LYS A 28 -31.45 -9.81 9.69
C LYS A 28 -32.44 -8.66 9.84
N CYS A 29 -32.73 -7.95 8.75
CA CYS A 29 -33.56 -6.73 8.78
C CYS A 29 -35.02 -6.95 8.37
N ARG A 30 -35.33 -8.09 7.72
CA ARG A 30 -36.64 -8.41 7.11
C ARG A 30 -37.11 -7.39 6.07
N GLU A 31 -36.15 -6.75 5.40
CA GLU A 31 -36.39 -5.78 4.32
C GLU A 31 -36.01 -6.39 2.98
N ASP A 32 -36.63 -5.90 1.91
CA ASP A 32 -36.27 -6.27 0.54
C ASP A 32 -34.82 -5.88 0.24
N MET A 33 -34.09 -6.82 -0.35
CA MET A 33 -32.71 -6.63 -0.76
C MET A 33 -32.64 -6.03 -2.17
N ILE A 34 -31.55 -5.31 -2.44
CA ILE A 34 -31.31 -4.62 -3.71
C ILE A 34 -30.33 -5.46 -4.54
N THR A 35 -30.61 -5.60 -5.83
CA THR A 35 -29.73 -6.30 -6.78
C THR A 35 -28.44 -5.50 -7.01
N LEU A 36 -27.29 -6.18 -6.99
CA LEU A 36 -26.03 -5.61 -7.48
C LEU A 36 -25.93 -5.76 -9.00
N SER A 37 -25.38 -4.75 -9.67
CA SER A 37 -25.17 -4.76 -11.12
C SER A 37 -23.90 -5.51 -11.55
N ILE A 38 -23.47 -6.50 -10.76
CA ILE A 38 -22.29 -7.33 -11.00
C ILE A 38 -22.72 -8.78 -11.21
N SER A 39 -22.01 -9.52 -12.06
CA SER A 39 -22.30 -10.94 -12.26
C SER A 39 -21.99 -11.74 -10.99
N TYR A 40 -22.63 -12.90 -10.83
CA TYR A 40 -22.33 -13.81 -9.74
C TYR A 40 -20.85 -14.21 -9.71
N GLN A 41 -20.28 -14.50 -10.88
CA GLN A 41 -18.88 -14.95 -10.99
C GLN A 41 -17.93 -13.84 -10.55
N ASP A 42 -18.08 -12.63 -11.09
CA ASP A 42 -17.21 -11.50 -10.74
C ASP A 42 -17.29 -11.19 -9.24
N PHE A 43 -18.48 -11.27 -8.63
CA PHE A 43 -18.62 -11.07 -7.18
C PHE A 43 -17.94 -12.18 -6.36
N MET A 44 -17.96 -13.41 -6.84
CA MET A 44 -17.28 -14.54 -6.19
C MET A 44 -15.75 -14.43 -6.31
N ASP A 45 -15.25 -13.82 -7.37
CA ASP A 45 -13.82 -13.62 -7.58
C ASP A 45 -13.25 -12.45 -6.76
N LEU A 46 -14.10 -11.59 -6.19
CA LEU A 46 -13.68 -10.55 -5.25
C LEU A 46 -13.18 -11.14 -3.91
N SER A 47 -12.12 -10.54 -3.37
CA SER A 47 -11.67 -10.79 -1.99
C SER A 47 -12.72 -10.32 -0.98
N CYS A 48 -12.62 -10.79 0.28
CA CYS A 48 -13.53 -10.33 1.35
C CYS A 48 -13.48 -8.81 1.51
N GLU A 49 -12.28 -8.22 1.52
CA GLU A 49 -12.08 -6.77 1.62
C GLU A 49 -12.72 -6.01 0.46
N ALA A 50 -12.56 -6.51 -0.77
CA ALA A 50 -13.14 -5.88 -1.96
C ALA A 50 -14.67 -5.98 -1.97
N ARG A 51 -15.25 -7.08 -1.46
CA ARG A 51 -16.70 -7.20 -1.28
C ARG A 51 -17.22 -6.21 -0.25
N ASP A 52 -16.53 -6.06 0.88
CA ASP A 52 -16.92 -5.11 1.93
C ASP A 52 -16.84 -3.65 1.44
N GLU A 53 -15.80 -3.31 0.67
CA GLU A 53 -15.66 -1.99 0.04
C GLU A 53 -16.78 -1.73 -0.98
N LEU A 54 -17.10 -2.71 -1.83
CA LEU A 54 -18.21 -2.62 -2.79
C LEU A 54 -19.54 -2.36 -2.08
N LEU A 55 -19.87 -3.21 -1.09
CA LEU A 55 -21.14 -3.14 -0.36
C LEU A 55 -21.27 -1.84 0.44
N SER A 56 -20.21 -1.42 1.15
CA SER A 56 -20.21 -0.16 1.90
C SER A 56 -20.38 1.05 0.97
N THR A 57 -19.74 1.05 -0.20
CA THR A 57 -19.90 2.10 -1.20
C THR A 57 -21.35 2.19 -1.69
N HIS A 58 -21.98 1.06 -1.99
CA HIS A 58 -23.38 1.01 -2.40
C HIS A 58 -24.33 1.50 -1.29
N ILE A 59 -24.13 1.05 -0.03
CA ILE A 59 -24.92 1.51 1.12
C ILE A 59 -24.84 3.02 1.28
N ILE A 60 -23.63 3.59 1.22
CA ILE A 60 -23.42 5.04 1.34
C ILE A 60 -24.08 5.78 0.17
N ALA A 61 -23.99 5.26 -1.06
CA ALA A 61 -24.60 5.87 -2.23
C ALA A 61 -26.13 5.89 -2.14
N THR A 62 -26.75 4.82 -1.64
CA THR A 62 -28.21 4.71 -1.43
C THR A 62 -28.69 5.47 -0.20
N SER A 63 -27.79 5.85 0.72
CA SER A 63 -28.15 6.62 1.91
C SER A 63 -28.61 8.05 1.59
N SER A 64 -29.31 8.66 2.53
CA SER A 64 -29.82 10.02 2.38
C SER A 64 -28.68 11.01 2.10
N PRO A 65 -28.90 12.08 1.32
CA PRO A 65 -27.87 13.08 1.05
C PRO A 65 -27.26 13.68 2.32
N TYR A 66 -28.05 13.77 3.39
CA TYR A 66 -27.59 14.22 4.70
C TYR A 66 -26.57 13.27 5.33
N VAL A 67 -26.84 11.96 5.32
CA VAL A 67 -25.90 10.94 5.82
C VAL A 67 -24.60 10.96 5.01
N ARG A 68 -24.68 11.09 3.67
CA ARG A 68 -23.49 11.24 2.83
C ARG A 68 -22.64 12.46 3.21
N ARG A 69 -23.28 13.61 3.48
CA ARG A 69 -22.59 14.83 3.89
C ARG A 69 -21.92 14.69 5.25
N LEU A 70 -22.55 13.98 6.20
CA LEU A 70 -21.96 13.70 7.51
C LEU A 70 -20.76 12.75 7.42
N LEU A 71 -20.79 11.76 6.54
CA LEU A 71 -19.71 10.78 6.37
C LEU A 71 -18.50 11.32 5.58
N ALA A 72 -18.70 12.35 4.73
CA ALA A 72 -17.63 12.88 3.88
C ALA A 72 -16.39 13.39 4.65
N PRO A 73 -16.53 14.18 5.74
CA PRO A 73 -15.39 14.58 6.57
C PRO A 73 -14.62 13.39 7.18
N HIS A 74 -15.34 12.36 7.65
CA HIS A 74 -14.72 11.18 8.25
C HIS A 74 -13.89 10.39 7.23
N LYS A 75 -14.38 10.26 5.99
CA LYS A 75 -13.63 9.62 4.91
C LYS A 75 -12.31 10.36 4.62
N VAL A 76 -12.36 11.69 4.53
CA VAL A 76 -11.17 12.51 4.31
C VAL A 76 -10.19 12.41 5.49
N ASN A 77 -10.69 12.42 6.72
CA ASN A 77 -9.83 12.31 7.90
C ASN A 77 -9.12 10.96 7.99
N ASN A 78 -9.84 9.86 7.73
CA ASN A 78 -9.25 8.53 7.70
C ASN A 78 -8.14 8.43 6.63
N ASN A 79 -8.38 8.99 5.44
CA ASN A 79 -7.37 9.04 4.38
C ASN A 79 -6.13 9.82 4.82
N ARG A 80 -6.29 10.95 5.52
CA ARG A 80 -5.15 11.73 6.05
C ARG A 80 -4.34 10.94 7.06
N GLU A 81 -4.99 10.21 7.95
CA GLU A 81 -4.33 9.35 8.94
C GLU A 81 -3.55 8.20 8.29
N ILE A 82 -4.12 7.56 7.26
CA ILE A 82 -3.44 6.52 6.49
C ILE A 82 -2.22 7.11 5.77
N ILE A 83 -2.37 8.26 5.11
CA ILE A 83 -1.28 8.95 4.41
C ILE A 83 -0.16 9.33 5.39
N ALA A 84 -0.49 9.84 6.58
CA ALA A 84 0.50 10.18 7.60
C ALA A 84 1.32 8.95 8.02
N ARG A 85 0.64 7.84 8.35
CA ARG A 85 1.32 6.57 8.73
C ARG A 85 2.20 6.01 7.61
N MET A 86 1.75 6.09 6.37
CA MET A 86 2.57 5.69 5.22
C MET A 86 3.77 6.62 5.03
N GLY A 87 3.58 7.93 5.24
CA GLY A 87 4.65 8.93 5.20
C GLY A 87 5.75 8.64 6.21
N ASP A 88 5.39 8.33 7.45
CA ASP A 88 6.36 7.95 8.49
C ASP A 88 7.19 6.75 8.03
N ARG A 89 6.55 5.70 7.48
CA ARG A 89 7.25 4.52 6.98
C ARG A 89 8.18 4.82 5.80
N ILE A 90 7.81 5.74 4.91
CA ILE A 90 8.67 6.18 3.81
C ILE A 90 9.94 6.85 4.36
N THR A 91 9.79 7.77 5.31
CA THR A 91 10.94 8.47 5.90
C THR A 91 11.90 7.50 6.62
N GLU A 92 11.38 6.48 7.31
CA GLU A 92 12.21 5.42 7.90
C GLU A 92 13.02 4.66 6.84
N LEU A 93 12.37 4.27 5.74
CA LEU A 93 13.00 3.55 4.64
C LEU A 93 14.03 4.41 3.90
N GLU A 94 13.80 5.72 3.79
CA GLU A 94 14.77 6.66 3.22
C GLU A 94 16.03 6.78 4.10
N ILE A 95 15.86 6.87 5.43
CA ILE A 95 16.97 6.89 6.39
C ILE A 95 17.77 5.59 6.33
N GLU A 96 17.10 4.44 6.23
CA GLU A 96 17.76 3.14 6.10
C GLU A 96 18.55 3.03 4.79
N ASN A 97 17.94 3.44 3.67
CA ASN A 97 18.63 3.50 2.37
C ASN A 97 19.86 4.40 2.42
N GLU A 98 19.79 5.55 3.09
CA GLU A 98 20.94 6.45 3.22
C GLU A 98 22.10 5.76 3.98
N LYS A 99 21.81 5.02 5.05
CA LYS A 99 22.83 4.27 5.79
C LYS A 99 23.45 3.15 4.95
N LEU A 100 22.62 2.43 4.19
CA LEU A 100 23.10 1.39 3.28
C LEU A 100 24.00 1.99 2.19
N ASN A 101 23.60 3.12 1.60
CA ASN A 101 24.40 3.83 0.59
C ASN A 101 25.75 4.28 1.15
N LYS A 102 25.81 4.83 2.37
CA LYS A 102 27.07 5.18 3.04
C LYS A 102 27.97 3.95 3.25
N THR A 103 27.37 2.81 3.57
CA THR A 103 28.11 1.55 3.73
C THR A 103 28.70 1.09 2.40
N ILE A 104 27.94 1.19 1.31
CA ILE A 104 28.42 0.86 -0.04
C ILE A 104 29.57 1.79 -0.45
N GLU A 105 29.43 3.09 -0.21
CA GLU A 105 30.49 4.06 -0.50
C GLU A 105 31.78 3.75 0.26
N TRP A 106 31.66 3.44 1.55
CA TRP A 106 32.80 3.02 2.37
C TRP A 106 33.42 1.70 1.89
N MET A 107 32.61 0.72 1.49
CA MET A 107 33.10 -0.53 0.90
C MET A 107 33.87 -0.26 -0.39
N HIS A 108 33.36 0.61 -1.28
CA HIS A 108 34.08 1.00 -2.49
C HIS A 108 35.44 1.63 -2.16
N GLN A 109 35.50 2.61 -1.26
CA GLN A 109 36.77 3.24 -0.84
C GLN A 109 37.78 2.21 -0.31
N THR A 110 37.31 1.28 0.53
CA THR A 110 38.14 0.21 1.10
C THR A 110 38.67 -0.72 0.01
N ILE A 111 37.84 -1.13 -0.95
CA ILE A 111 38.27 -1.96 -2.08
C ILE A 111 39.32 -1.23 -2.91
N TRP A 112 39.12 0.07 -3.20
CA TRP A 112 40.10 0.88 -3.93
C TRP A 112 41.46 0.99 -3.21
N GLU A 113 41.47 1.12 -1.89
CA GLU A 113 42.71 1.08 -1.11
C GLU A 113 43.41 -0.28 -1.17
N LEU A 114 42.66 -1.36 -0.98
CA LEU A 114 43.21 -2.71 -1.07
C LEU A 114 43.78 -3.00 -2.45
N MET A 115 43.08 -2.61 -3.53
CA MET A 115 43.56 -2.75 -4.91
C MET A 115 44.83 -1.93 -5.20
N ARG A 116 44.93 -0.70 -4.69
CA ARG A 116 46.15 0.13 -4.83
C ARG A 116 47.36 -0.53 -4.15
N LYS A 117 47.16 -1.07 -2.95
CA LYS A 117 48.18 -1.82 -2.19
C LYS A 117 48.60 -3.12 -2.91
N THR A 118 47.66 -3.88 -3.46
CA THR A 118 47.98 -5.14 -4.18
C THR A 118 48.62 -4.93 -5.55
N LYS A 119 48.30 -3.84 -6.25
CA LYS A 119 48.91 -3.51 -7.55
C LYS A 119 50.27 -2.79 -7.45
N GLY A 120 50.80 -2.54 -6.24
CA GLY A 120 52.11 -1.89 -6.07
C GLY A 120 52.17 -0.43 -6.55
N LEU A 121 51.02 0.25 -6.63
CA LEU A 121 50.93 1.67 -6.98
C LEU A 121 50.98 2.50 -5.70
N ASP A 122 52.17 2.65 -5.13
CA ASP A 122 52.46 3.64 -4.09
C ASP A 122 53.20 4.83 -4.72
N PRO A 123 52.52 5.95 -5.07
CA PRO A 123 53.18 7.13 -5.62
C PRO A 123 53.76 8.03 -4.52
N GLY A 124 54.35 7.44 -3.46
CA GLY A 124 54.69 8.17 -2.24
C GLY A 124 55.97 7.73 -1.54
N ASN A 125 57.03 7.39 -2.28
CA ASN A 125 58.35 7.22 -1.68
C ASN A 125 59.50 7.51 -2.65
N GLU A 126 59.50 8.68 -3.27
CA GLU A 126 60.72 9.34 -3.76
C GLU A 126 60.76 10.75 -3.16
N ASP A 127 61.98 11.22 -2.88
CA ASP A 127 62.34 12.51 -2.26
C ASP A 127 62.26 12.62 -0.73
N THR A 128 63.33 12.18 -0.05
CA THR A 128 64.09 13.05 0.87
C THR A 128 65.43 12.38 1.25
N SER A 129 66.36 12.31 0.29
CA SER A 129 67.77 12.04 0.61
C SER A 129 68.70 12.79 -0.33
N LYS A 130 68.56 14.12 -0.34
CA LYS A 130 69.59 15.04 -0.85
C LYS A 130 69.66 16.28 0.05
N THR A 131 70.55 16.26 1.03
CA THR A 131 71.24 17.44 1.57
C THR A 131 72.54 16.92 2.19
N GLY A 132 73.68 17.28 1.60
CA GLY A 132 75.01 16.82 2.00
C GLY A 132 75.67 17.70 3.07
N ILE A 133 76.94 17.39 3.38
CA ILE A 133 78.10 18.30 3.41
C ILE A 133 79.36 17.54 3.88
N ASP A 134 80.42 17.67 3.07
CA ASP A 134 81.85 17.28 3.17
C ASP A 134 82.60 17.93 4.37
N PRO A 135 83.83 17.49 4.77
CA PRO A 135 85.09 17.53 4.00
C PRO A 135 85.89 16.21 3.90
#